data_AF-A0A1F6RC45-F1
#
_entry.id   AF-A0A1F6RC45-F1
#
_cell.length_a   1.000
_cell.length_b   1.000
_cell.length_c   1.000
_cell.angle_alpha   90.00
_cell.angle_beta   90.00
_cell.angle_gamma   90.00
#
_symmetry.space_group_name_H-M   'P 1'
#
loop_
_entity.id
_entity.type
_entity.pdbx_description
1 polymer ?
#
loop_
_entity_poly.entity_id
_entity_poly.type
_entity_poly.pdbx_seq_one_letter_code
_entity_poly.pdbx_strand_id
1 'polypeptide(L)'
;MYKELLNNDKNFADIPNLAYKENGNVIMPRNIHMEANLDILPYPDYKFIDSYMLKDGFIQKIPQDKELRKAFFNLSLFLYYSSRGCPNACAYCSNSLYHKIAKETKNKWYRTLSPKRIIEEIKEISKYLAMDIFWFNDDDFMARSVEEIEEVCKFIREELNVPIFINATPNSVTKEKMDILSRSGVKHIAFGIQTGSDRVLRKFYTRPVFSDTVRESAKLISNYYKDGIVVDYGFILENPYEDNYDLRETFNLFLDLPKPVTLSLYSLLFFPSTKLTIRALNEKVIMENDVAINKDYRSEISPCFVHTLFQAFYELNIPKSYYKIFLSDEIFISEENCYPRLLLANYFINKTIRQIAIDNEKQYKKTREYKEILQKAGKNAALFYVAVIEISKNYKKPTNILKDNENEELTLCYQNDLEIGFKSRYIIRIQKSKGKIEYYPKSELKSDFSQNSLYNEVGKNSEPTLKNLIKYPKRTIRRVIKDAVKCK
;
A
#
# COMPACT_ATOMS: atom_id res chain seq x y z
N MET A 1 4.09 -21.69 31.13
CA MET A 1 5.14 -21.86 30.09
C MET A 1 6.57 -21.84 30.64
N TYR A 2 7.28 -20.71 30.83
CA TYR A 2 8.73 -20.75 31.18
C TYR A 2 9.05 -21.57 32.44
N LYS A 3 8.29 -21.38 33.53
CA LYS A 3 8.39 -22.23 34.74
C LYS A 3 8.08 -23.71 34.49
N GLU A 4 7.18 -24.01 33.56
CA GLU A 4 6.83 -25.40 33.22
C GLU A 4 7.90 -26.06 32.35
N LEU A 5 8.55 -25.30 31.45
CA LEU A 5 9.68 -25.77 30.66
C LEU A 5 10.90 -26.06 31.53
N LEU A 6 11.13 -25.27 32.58
CA LEU A 6 12.22 -25.50 33.53
C LEU A 6 12.04 -26.75 34.40
N ASN A 7 10.80 -27.20 34.58
CA ASN A 7 10.50 -28.28 35.51
C ASN A 7 10.74 -29.69 34.95
N ASN A 8 11.11 -29.87 33.67
CA ASN A 8 11.51 -31.12 32.97
C ASN A 8 10.67 -32.42 33.17
N ASP A 9 9.67 -32.41 34.05
CA ASP A 9 8.88 -33.57 34.48
C ASP A 9 7.53 -33.65 33.77
N LYS A 10 7.27 -32.76 32.80
CA LYS A 10 5.98 -32.67 32.09
C LYS A 10 6.15 -32.97 30.60
N ASN A 11 5.17 -33.69 30.06
CA ASN A 11 4.99 -33.77 28.62
C ASN A 11 4.65 -32.37 28.09
N PHE A 12 5.54 -31.78 27.30
CA PHE A 12 5.36 -30.42 26.77
C PHE A 12 4.10 -30.27 25.89
N ALA A 13 3.52 -31.37 25.41
CA ALA A 13 2.27 -31.35 24.66
C ALA A 13 1.06 -30.91 25.51
N ASP A 14 1.16 -30.93 26.84
CA ASP A 14 0.11 -30.43 27.74
C ASP A 14 0.17 -28.91 27.94
N ILE A 15 1.26 -28.25 27.51
CA ILE A 15 1.38 -26.79 27.56
C ILE A 15 0.59 -26.21 26.37
N PRO A 16 -0.47 -25.42 26.60
CA PRO A 16 -1.28 -24.91 25.51
C PRO A 16 -0.48 -24.01 24.56
N ASN A 17 -0.79 -24.10 23.27
CA ASN A 17 -0.18 -23.29 22.20
C ASN A 17 1.33 -23.49 21.97
N LEU A 18 1.96 -24.46 22.62
CA LEU A 18 3.36 -24.81 22.40
C LEU A 18 3.45 -25.98 21.42
N ALA A 19 3.99 -25.73 20.22
CA ALA A 19 4.46 -26.78 19.32
C ALA A 19 5.97 -26.91 19.43
N TYR A 20 6.49 -28.13 19.39
CA TYR A 20 7.93 -28.40 19.50
C TYR A 20 8.34 -29.57 18.60
N LYS A 21 9.65 -29.72 18.38
CA LYS A 21 10.20 -30.80 17.57
C LYS A 21 10.95 -31.79 18.47
N GLU A 22 10.61 -33.07 18.37
CA GLU A 22 11.26 -34.15 19.11
C GLU A 22 11.53 -35.31 18.15
N ASN A 23 12.78 -35.81 18.12
CA ASN A 23 13.20 -36.92 17.25
C ASN A 23 12.82 -36.73 15.76
N GLY A 24 12.90 -35.49 15.25
CA GLY A 24 12.55 -35.18 13.87
C GLY A 24 11.06 -34.87 13.62
N ASN A 25 10.18 -35.18 14.57
CA ASN A 25 8.73 -35.01 14.43
C ASN A 25 8.25 -33.72 15.09
N VAL A 26 7.29 -33.04 14.45
CA VAL A 26 6.59 -31.90 15.06
C VAL A 26 5.47 -32.42 15.94
N ILE A 27 5.55 -32.12 17.24
CA ILE A 27 4.53 -32.43 18.23
C ILE A 27 3.68 -31.19 18.46
N MET A 28 2.39 -31.31 18.18
CA MET A 28 1.39 -30.27 18.38
C MET A 28 0.87 -30.30 19.83
N PRO A 29 0.44 -29.15 20.39
CA PRO A 29 -0.15 -29.12 21.71
C PRO A 29 -1.48 -29.88 21.71
N ARG A 30 -1.78 -30.61 22.79
CA ARG A 30 -3.06 -31.33 22.97
C ARG A 30 -4.24 -30.39 23.14
N ASN A 31 -3.98 -29.20 23.70
CA ASN A 31 -4.97 -28.18 23.95
C ASN A 31 -4.54 -26.85 23.33
N ILE A 32 -5.50 -26.13 22.77
CA ILE A 32 -5.32 -24.76 22.32
C ILE A 32 -5.99 -23.85 23.34
N HIS A 33 -5.31 -22.77 23.70
CA HIS A 33 -5.84 -21.78 24.63
C HIS A 33 -5.98 -20.42 23.95
N MET A 34 -7.14 -19.81 24.09
CA MET A 34 -7.44 -18.47 23.62
C MET A 34 -8.12 -17.72 24.75
N GLU A 35 -7.40 -16.82 25.42
CA GLU A 35 -7.97 -16.07 26.56
C GLU A 35 -9.20 -15.26 26.15
N ALA A 36 -10.33 -15.37 26.86
CA ALA A 36 -11.55 -14.65 26.52
C ALA A 36 -11.49 -13.18 26.98
N ASN A 37 -11.02 -12.96 28.20
CA ASN A 37 -10.96 -11.64 28.82
C ASN A 37 -9.54 -11.07 28.70
N LEU A 38 -9.35 -10.07 27.85
CA LEU A 38 -8.01 -9.49 27.68
C LEU A 38 -7.54 -8.69 28.90
N ASP A 39 -8.46 -8.26 29.78
CA ASP A 39 -8.13 -7.42 30.93
C ASP A 39 -7.30 -8.16 32.00
N ILE A 40 -7.39 -9.49 32.05
CA ILE A 40 -6.61 -10.30 33.00
C ILE A 40 -5.15 -10.46 32.58
N LEU A 41 -4.82 -10.09 31.33
CA LEU A 41 -3.47 -10.23 30.83
C LEU A 41 -2.55 -9.20 31.50
N PRO A 42 -1.34 -9.62 31.91
CA PRO A 42 -0.38 -8.70 32.50
C PRO A 42 -0.02 -7.60 31.52
N TYR A 43 0.34 -6.44 32.07
CA TYR A 43 0.80 -5.32 31.25
C TYR A 43 2.12 -5.72 30.59
N PRO A 44 2.36 -5.35 29.33
CA PRO A 44 3.68 -5.57 28.74
C PRO A 44 4.74 -4.81 29.56
N ASP A 45 5.92 -5.41 29.70
CA ASP A 45 6.99 -4.82 30.49
C ASP A 45 7.73 -3.73 29.69
N TYR A 46 7.46 -2.47 30.02
CA TYR A 46 8.15 -1.30 29.50
C TYR A 46 9.18 -0.72 30.48
N LYS A 47 9.45 -1.40 31.61
CA LYS A 47 10.40 -0.92 32.61
C LYS A 47 11.84 -1.02 32.11
N PHE A 48 12.14 -2.04 31.30
CA PHE A 48 13.46 -2.27 30.67
C PHE A 48 14.67 -2.20 31.64
N ILE A 49 14.50 -2.59 32.92
CA ILE A 49 15.50 -2.36 33.99
C ILE A 49 16.88 -2.95 33.64
N ASP A 50 16.88 -4.15 33.06
CA ASP A 50 18.10 -4.84 32.61
C ASP A 50 17.91 -5.42 31.20
N SER A 51 17.52 -4.54 30.28
CA SER A 51 17.26 -4.92 28.90
C SER A 51 18.31 -4.36 27.95
N TYR A 52 18.72 -5.18 26.99
CA TYR A 52 19.73 -4.86 25.99
C TYR A 52 19.17 -5.13 24.60
N MET A 53 19.59 -4.35 23.61
CA MET A 53 19.17 -4.49 22.22
C MET A 53 20.40 -4.55 21.31
N LEU A 54 20.40 -5.48 20.36
CA LEU A 54 21.36 -5.48 19.26
C LEU A 54 20.97 -4.37 18.28
N LYS A 55 21.73 -3.29 18.28
CA LYS A 55 21.52 -2.12 17.42
C LYS A 55 22.83 -1.72 16.77
N ASP A 56 22.80 -1.56 15.45
CA ASP A 56 23.96 -1.20 14.63
C ASP A 56 25.17 -2.14 14.81
N GLY A 57 24.90 -3.44 15.05
CA GLY A 57 25.92 -4.47 15.27
C GLY A 57 26.46 -4.57 16.70
N PHE A 58 25.99 -3.73 17.63
CA PHE A 58 26.44 -3.73 19.02
C PHE A 58 25.29 -4.01 19.99
N ILE A 59 25.59 -4.74 21.06
CA ILE A 59 24.67 -4.91 22.17
C ILE A 59 24.73 -3.64 23.02
N GLN A 60 23.63 -2.90 23.04
CA GLN A 60 23.52 -1.64 23.77
C GLN A 60 22.48 -1.78 24.88
N LYS A 61 22.78 -1.24 26.06
CA LYS A 61 21.82 -1.20 27.17
C LYS A 61 20.72 -0.20 26.84
N ILE A 62 19.46 -0.59 27.04
CA ILE A 62 18.32 0.31 26.84
C ILE A 62 18.36 1.40 27.93
N PRO A 63 18.36 2.70 27.56
CA PRO A 63 18.36 3.80 28.53
C PRO A 63 17.17 3.69 29.49
N GLN A 64 17.29 4.19 30.71
CA GLN A 64 16.15 4.22 31.65
C GLN A 64 15.28 5.48 31.49
N ASP A 65 15.90 6.58 31.07
CA ASP A 65 15.19 7.82 30.78
C ASP A 65 14.28 7.67 29.55
N LYS A 66 13.04 8.16 29.65
CA LYS A 66 12.01 7.98 28.63
C LYS A 66 12.28 8.77 27.33
N GLU A 67 12.94 9.93 27.41
CA GLU A 67 13.29 10.73 26.23
C GLU A 67 14.48 10.12 25.51
N LEU A 68 15.47 9.64 26.27
CA LEU A 68 16.57 8.86 25.69
C LEU A 68 16.07 7.57 25.04
N ARG A 69 15.07 6.89 25.62
CA ARG A 69 14.41 5.73 25.00
C ARG A 69 13.74 6.08 23.68
N LYS A 70 13.05 7.22 23.62
CA LYS A 70 12.42 7.70 22.39
C LYS A 70 13.43 7.83 21.26
N ALA A 71 14.57 8.49 21.53
CA ALA A 71 15.66 8.58 20.55
C ALA A 71 16.30 7.21 20.25
N PHE A 72 16.49 6.38 21.28
CA PHE A 72 17.09 5.05 21.16
C PHE A 72 16.28 4.12 20.25
N PHE A 73 14.96 4.10 20.39
CA PHE A 73 14.05 3.29 19.58
C PHE A 73 13.59 3.99 18.29
N ASN A 74 13.97 5.25 18.07
CA ASN A 74 13.41 6.10 17.01
C ASN A 74 11.86 6.15 17.07
N LEU A 75 11.33 6.31 18.29
CA LEU A 75 9.93 6.09 18.63
C LEU A 75 9.09 7.37 18.55
N SER A 76 8.88 7.89 17.34
CA SER A 76 7.90 8.97 17.15
C SER A 76 6.45 8.46 17.17
N LEU A 77 6.25 7.19 16.80
CA LEU A 77 4.95 6.56 16.76
C LEU A 77 4.98 5.25 17.53
N PHE A 78 3.98 5.04 18.39
CA PHE A 78 3.82 3.79 19.12
C PHE A 78 2.57 3.03 18.69
N LEU A 79 2.77 1.76 18.32
CA LEU A 79 1.68 0.86 17.97
C LEU A 79 1.11 0.24 19.25
N TYR A 80 -0.12 0.60 19.57
CA TYR A 80 -0.86 0.07 20.70
C TYR A 80 -1.98 -0.85 20.21
N TYR A 81 -2.07 -2.04 20.79
CA TYR A 81 -3.11 -3.02 20.46
C TYR A 81 -4.09 -3.12 21.61
N SER A 82 -5.28 -2.56 21.42
CA SER A 82 -6.35 -2.58 22.39
C SER A 82 -7.38 -3.70 22.15
N SER A 83 -7.26 -4.41 21.04
CA SER A 83 -8.05 -5.60 20.72
C SER A 83 -7.21 -6.67 20.06
N ARG A 84 -7.76 -7.89 19.97
CA ARG A 84 -7.19 -9.02 19.24
C ARG A 84 -8.23 -9.61 18.30
N GLY A 85 -7.86 -9.72 17.02
CA GLY A 85 -8.72 -10.21 15.94
C GLY A 85 -9.59 -9.11 15.32
N CYS A 86 -10.39 -9.50 14.34
CA CYS A 86 -11.27 -8.62 13.58
C CYS A 86 -12.70 -9.19 13.56
N PRO A 87 -13.77 -8.37 13.60
CA PRO A 87 -15.14 -8.87 13.44
C PRO A 87 -15.39 -9.49 12.05
N ASN A 88 -14.55 -9.18 11.06
CA ASN A 88 -14.67 -9.72 9.70
C ASN A 88 -14.02 -11.11 9.53
N ALA A 89 -14.36 -11.78 8.43
CA ALA A 89 -13.89 -13.14 8.09
C ALA A 89 -13.25 -13.20 6.69
N CYS A 90 -12.56 -12.13 6.28
CA CYS A 90 -12.06 -11.99 4.91
C CYS A 90 -11.14 -13.16 4.52
N ALA A 91 -11.41 -13.79 3.37
CA ALA A 91 -10.77 -15.03 2.93
C ALA A 91 -9.26 -14.93 2.69
N TYR A 92 -8.74 -13.72 2.45
CA TYR A 92 -7.32 -13.44 2.23
C TYR A 92 -6.56 -13.09 3.52
N CYS A 93 -7.26 -12.80 4.62
CA CYS A 93 -6.66 -12.23 5.81
C CYS A 93 -6.31 -13.32 6.83
N SER A 94 -5.13 -13.26 7.42
CA SER A 94 -4.68 -14.18 8.48
C SER A 94 -5.57 -14.13 9.72
N ASN A 95 -6.25 -13.02 10.01
CA ASN A 95 -7.23 -12.93 11.09
C ASN A 95 -8.37 -13.94 10.95
N SER A 96 -8.70 -14.37 9.72
CA SER A 96 -9.71 -15.41 9.52
C SER A 96 -9.33 -16.75 10.15
N LEU A 97 -8.03 -17.00 10.39
CA LEU A 97 -7.55 -18.21 11.06
C LEU A 97 -7.93 -18.25 12.55
N TYR A 98 -8.12 -17.08 13.19
CA TYR A 98 -8.62 -17.01 14.56
C TYR A 98 -10.04 -17.58 14.70
N HIS A 99 -10.83 -17.63 13.63
CA HIS A 99 -12.20 -18.15 13.68
C HIS A 99 -12.22 -19.64 14.03
N LYS A 100 -11.26 -20.40 13.51
CA LYS A 100 -11.11 -21.83 13.83
C LYS A 100 -10.73 -22.02 15.30
N ILE A 101 -9.74 -21.27 15.77
CA ILE A 101 -9.27 -21.31 17.17
C ILE A 101 -10.41 -20.91 18.13
N ALA A 102 -11.13 -19.84 17.81
CA ALA A 102 -12.28 -19.36 18.57
C ALA A 102 -13.38 -20.42 18.68
N LYS A 103 -13.68 -21.12 17.57
CA LYS A 103 -14.65 -22.22 17.57
C LYS A 103 -14.21 -23.38 18.45
N GLU A 104 -12.95 -23.80 18.37
CA GLU A 104 -12.39 -24.90 19.16
C GLU A 104 -12.37 -24.58 20.66
N THR A 105 -12.06 -23.33 21.00
CA THR A 105 -11.98 -22.85 22.40
C THR A 105 -13.32 -22.33 22.96
N LYS A 106 -14.37 -22.29 22.14
CA LYS A 106 -15.69 -21.70 22.46
C LYS A 106 -15.61 -20.24 22.91
N ASN A 107 -14.63 -19.49 22.42
CA ASN A 107 -14.43 -18.07 22.73
C ASN A 107 -14.76 -17.17 21.53
N LYS A 108 -14.87 -15.87 21.77
CA LYS A 108 -15.03 -14.88 20.70
C LYS A 108 -13.70 -14.71 19.96
N TRP A 109 -13.73 -14.65 18.63
CA TRP A 109 -12.52 -14.37 17.85
C TRP A 109 -12.06 -12.92 18.01
N TYR A 110 -13.00 -11.98 18.05
CA TYR A 110 -12.77 -10.57 18.29
C TYR A 110 -12.95 -10.29 19.78
N ARG A 111 -11.88 -9.83 20.42
CA ARG A 111 -11.85 -9.54 21.85
C ARG A 111 -11.20 -8.19 22.06
N THR A 112 -11.72 -7.44 22.99
CA THR A 112 -11.30 -6.08 23.30
C THR A 112 -10.82 -6.00 24.74
N LEU A 113 -9.83 -5.13 25.00
CA LEU A 113 -9.61 -4.59 26.34
C LEU A 113 -10.77 -3.64 26.67
N SER A 114 -11.14 -3.58 27.95
CA SER A 114 -12.08 -2.57 28.44
C SER A 114 -11.46 -1.16 28.35
N PRO A 115 -12.27 -0.10 28.23
CA PRO A 115 -11.79 1.28 28.28
C PRO A 115 -10.92 1.58 29.51
N LYS A 116 -11.35 1.13 30.70
CA LYS A 116 -10.56 1.25 31.93
C LYS A 116 -9.17 0.63 31.78
N ARG A 117 -9.09 -0.60 31.27
CA ARG A 117 -7.82 -1.31 31.07
C ARG A 117 -6.91 -0.61 30.06
N ILE A 118 -7.48 -0.05 28.99
CA ILE A 118 -6.76 0.77 28.00
C ILE A 118 -6.14 2.00 28.64
N ILE A 119 -6.94 2.75 29.40
CA ILE A 119 -6.51 3.98 30.09
C ILE A 119 -5.37 3.68 31.07
N GLU A 120 -5.53 2.63 31.89
CA GLU A 120 -4.49 2.23 32.84
C GLU A 120 -3.19 1.80 32.15
N GLU A 121 -3.27 1.07 31.03
CA GLU A 121 -2.08 0.65 30.29
C GLU A 121 -1.35 1.83 29.67
N ILE A 122 -2.07 2.75 29.03
CA ILE A 122 -1.47 3.95 28.41
C ILE A 122 -0.81 4.82 29.49
N LYS A 123 -1.44 4.96 30.67
CA LYS A 123 -0.83 5.64 31.82
C LYS A 123 0.44 4.95 32.28
N GLU A 124 0.48 3.62 32.34
CA GLU A 124 1.70 2.88 32.70
C GLU A 124 2.80 3.05 31.65
N ILE A 125 2.48 2.88 30.36
CA ILE A 125 3.41 3.05 29.24
C ILE A 125 4.04 4.45 29.27
N SER A 126 3.23 5.49 29.49
CA SER A 126 3.67 6.88 29.47
C SER A 126 4.65 7.25 30.59
N LYS A 127 4.78 6.43 31.64
CA LYS A 127 5.82 6.57 32.68
C LYS A 127 7.21 6.24 32.14
N TYR A 128 7.28 5.36 31.16
CA TYR A 128 8.51 4.72 30.70
C TYR A 128 8.91 5.11 29.28
N LEU A 129 7.98 5.60 28.48
CA LEU A 129 8.19 5.93 27.08
C LEU A 129 7.57 7.30 26.77
N ALA A 130 8.38 8.18 26.19
CA ALA A 130 7.89 9.41 25.57
C ALA A 130 7.49 9.13 24.13
N MET A 131 6.32 9.61 23.71
CA MET A 131 5.73 9.32 22.41
C MET A 131 5.08 10.57 21.83
N ASP A 132 5.21 10.77 20.52
CA ASP A 132 4.52 11.86 19.84
C ASP A 132 3.13 11.44 19.36
N ILE A 133 2.97 10.17 18.99
CA ILE A 133 1.75 9.62 18.40
C ILE A 133 1.46 8.24 18.98
N PHE A 134 0.22 7.99 19.38
CA PHE A 134 -0.29 6.64 19.59
C PHE A 134 -1.09 6.21 18.37
N TRP A 135 -0.79 5.03 17.85
CA TRP A 135 -1.61 4.38 16.85
C TRP A 135 -2.29 3.17 17.49
N PHE A 136 -3.61 3.25 17.69
CA PHE A 136 -4.42 2.08 18.01
C PHE A 136 -4.46 1.18 16.79
N ASN A 137 -3.51 0.25 16.75
CA ASN A 137 -3.28 -0.67 15.64
C ASN A 137 -4.16 -1.92 15.73
N ASP A 138 -5.31 -1.79 16.39
CA ASP A 138 -6.44 -2.70 16.29
C ASP A 138 -6.77 -2.99 14.83
N ASP A 139 -7.28 -4.19 14.52
CA ASP A 139 -7.72 -4.49 13.16
C ASP A 139 -8.89 -3.58 12.71
N ASP A 140 -9.71 -3.15 13.68
CA ASP A 140 -10.78 -2.18 13.50
C ASP A 140 -11.16 -1.53 14.84
N PHE A 141 -10.54 -0.40 15.17
CA PHE A 141 -10.86 0.33 16.41
C PHE A 141 -12.33 0.78 16.43
N MET A 142 -12.88 1.12 15.26
CA MET A 142 -14.25 1.58 15.11
C MET A 142 -15.29 0.46 15.28
N ALA A 143 -14.89 -0.82 15.37
CA ALA A 143 -15.80 -1.92 15.66
C ALA A 143 -16.35 -1.90 17.11
N ARG A 144 -15.75 -1.10 17.99
CA ARG A 144 -16.18 -0.89 19.38
C ARG A 144 -17.56 -0.25 19.48
N SER A 145 -18.18 -0.35 20.66
CA SER A 145 -19.42 0.37 20.92
C SER A 145 -19.18 1.88 20.96
N VAL A 146 -20.24 2.67 20.84
CA VAL A 146 -20.16 4.13 20.94
C VAL A 146 -19.67 4.54 22.32
N GLU A 147 -20.15 3.86 23.37
CA GLU A 147 -19.81 4.11 24.77
C GLU A 147 -18.34 3.82 25.05
N GLU A 148 -17.81 2.69 24.55
CA GLU A 148 -16.39 2.37 24.68
C GLU A 148 -15.50 3.42 23.99
N ILE A 149 -15.91 3.88 22.80
CA ILE A 149 -15.18 4.92 22.06
C ILE A 149 -15.22 6.26 22.80
N GLU A 150 -16.38 6.67 23.34
CA GLU A 150 -16.51 7.90 24.13
C GLU A 150 -15.63 7.87 25.38
N GLU A 151 -15.61 6.76 26.11
CA GLU A 151 -14.81 6.65 27.34
C GLU A 151 -13.30 6.77 27.05
N VAL A 152 -12.81 6.06 26.01
CA VAL A 152 -11.40 6.15 25.59
C VAL A 152 -11.07 7.55 25.02
N CYS A 153 -11.96 8.12 24.20
CA CYS A 153 -11.76 9.44 23.61
C CYS A 153 -11.80 10.58 24.62
N LYS A 154 -12.60 10.44 25.69
CA LYS A 154 -12.61 11.37 26.81
C LYS A 154 -11.25 11.43 27.49
N PHE A 155 -10.67 10.27 27.82
CA PHE A 155 -9.31 10.19 28.37
C PHE A 155 -8.27 10.80 27.43
N ILE A 156 -8.33 10.49 26.13
CA ILE A 156 -7.41 11.05 25.13
C ILE A 156 -7.43 12.59 25.15
N ARG A 157 -8.64 13.17 25.16
CA ARG A 157 -8.84 14.63 25.12
C ARG A 157 -8.45 15.32 26.43
N GLU A 158 -8.77 14.72 27.57
CA GLU A 158 -8.65 15.38 28.88
C GLU A 158 -7.30 15.14 29.56
N GLU A 159 -6.65 14.00 29.31
CA GLU A 159 -5.45 13.60 30.06
C GLU A 159 -4.23 13.28 29.19
N LEU A 160 -4.40 12.63 28.04
CA LEU A 160 -3.25 12.16 27.23
C LEU A 160 -2.68 13.27 26.34
N ASN A 161 -3.54 14.03 25.65
CA ASN A 161 -3.19 15.16 24.79
C ASN A 161 -2.09 14.87 23.73
N VAL A 162 -2.12 13.69 23.12
CA VAL A 162 -1.27 13.31 21.97
C VAL A 162 -2.15 12.96 20.76
N PRO A 163 -1.69 13.23 19.53
CA PRO A 163 -2.35 12.77 18.32
C PRO A 163 -2.55 11.25 18.31
N ILE A 164 -3.77 10.83 17.96
CA ILE A 164 -4.16 9.42 17.88
C ILE A 164 -4.43 9.01 16.45
N PHE A 165 -3.84 7.89 16.05
CA PHE A 165 -4.10 7.22 14.78
C PHE A 165 -4.90 5.95 15.05
N ILE A 166 -5.85 5.63 14.16
CA ILE A 166 -6.68 4.44 14.29
C ILE A 166 -6.80 3.72 12.95
N ASN A 167 -7.14 2.43 12.99
CA ASN A 167 -7.60 1.68 11.83
C ASN A 167 -9.12 1.54 11.87
N ALA A 168 -9.78 1.61 10.72
CA ALA A 168 -11.23 1.45 10.60
C ALA A 168 -11.64 0.65 9.35
N THR A 169 -12.66 -0.20 9.52
CA THR A 169 -13.41 -0.77 8.40
C THR A 169 -14.52 0.20 7.99
N PRO A 170 -14.81 0.39 6.69
CA PRO A 170 -15.91 1.25 6.24
C PRO A 170 -17.25 1.00 6.95
N ASN A 171 -17.68 -0.26 7.08
CA ASN A 171 -18.94 -0.60 7.76
C ASN A 171 -19.01 -0.17 9.24
N SER A 172 -17.87 0.06 9.89
CA SER A 172 -17.80 0.41 11.31
C SER A 172 -17.91 1.92 11.54
N VAL A 173 -17.88 2.73 10.47
CA VAL A 173 -17.95 4.19 10.53
C VAL A 173 -19.40 4.63 10.64
N THR A 174 -19.72 5.36 11.71
CA THR A 174 -21.03 5.99 11.91
C THR A 174 -20.85 7.46 12.26
N LYS A 175 -21.89 8.26 12.03
CA LYS A 175 -21.86 9.70 12.33
C LYS A 175 -21.60 9.93 13.82
N GLU A 176 -22.26 9.18 14.69
CA GLU A 176 -22.12 9.27 16.14
C GLU A 176 -20.68 9.02 16.61
N LYS A 177 -20.03 7.97 16.11
CA LYS A 177 -18.62 7.70 16.41
C LYS A 177 -17.71 8.80 15.88
N MET A 178 -17.96 9.30 14.66
CA MET A 178 -17.18 10.40 14.10
C MET A 178 -17.36 11.72 14.87
N ASP A 179 -18.56 12.01 15.39
CA ASP A 179 -18.81 13.18 16.26
C ASP A 179 -18.03 13.09 17.59
N ILE A 180 -17.77 11.88 18.08
CA ILE A 180 -16.90 11.64 19.24
C ILE A 180 -15.42 11.85 18.85
N LEU A 181 -14.97 11.20 17.78
CA LEU A 181 -13.59 11.27 17.33
C LEU A 181 -13.14 12.68 16.95
N SER A 182 -14.01 13.48 16.32
CA SER A 182 -13.70 14.84 15.88
C SER A 182 -13.39 15.80 17.03
N ARG A 183 -13.99 15.53 18.20
CA ARG A 183 -13.76 16.28 19.44
C ARG A 183 -12.60 15.69 20.26
N SER A 184 -11.97 14.61 19.81
CA SER A 184 -10.87 13.95 20.50
C SER A 184 -9.50 14.26 19.87
N GLY A 185 -8.46 13.57 20.33
CA GLY A 185 -7.11 13.66 19.78
C GLY A 185 -6.91 12.87 18.48
N VAL A 186 -7.94 12.24 17.91
CA VAL A 186 -7.78 11.46 16.66
C VAL A 186 -7.51 12.37 15.47
N LYS A 187 -6.43 12.09 14.75
CA LYS A 187 -5.97 12.86 13.58
C LYS A 187 -5.81 12.03 12.31
N HIS A 188 -5.76 10.72 12.42
CA HIS A 188 -5.56 9.86 11.26
C HIS A 188 -6.41 8.59 11.34
N ILE A 189 -7.05 8.24 10.23
CA ILE A 189 -7.81 7.00 10.07
C ILE A 189 -7.23 6.24 8.88
N ALA A 190 -6.56 5.11 9.16
CA ALA A 190 -6.22 4.15 8.12
C ALA A 190 -7.47 3.35 7.77
N PHE A 191 -7.89 3.46 6.52
CA PHE A 191 -9.20 3.05 6.03
C PHE A 191 -9.06 1.96 4.98
N GLY A 192 -9.28 0.70 5.39
CA GLY A 192 -9.09 -0.43 4.49
C GLY A 192 -10.23 -0.56 3.48
N ILE A 193 -9.98 -0.25 2.20
CA ILE A 193 -10.93 -0.42 1.08
C ILE A 193 -10.67 -1.75 0.35
N GLN A 194 -9.39 -2.04 0.11
CA GLN A 194 -8.85 -3.18 -0.62
C GLN A 194 -9.09 -3.13 -2.13
N THR A 195 -10.34 -3.16 -2.58
CA THR A 195 -10.68 -3.17 -4.01
C THR A 195 -12.02 -2.47 -4.20
N GLY A 196 -12.22 -1.84 -5.35
CA GLY A 196 -13.53 -1.29 -5.74
C GLY A 196 -14.40 -2.31 -6.48
N SER A 197 -13.89 -3.50 -6.77
CA SER A 197 -14.68 -4.55 -7.38
C SER A 197 -15.54 -5.30 -6.36
N ASP A 198 -16.84 -5.03 -6.41
CA ASP A 198 -17.87 -5.79 -5.70
C ASP A 198 -17.84 -7.29 -6.05
N ARG A 199 -17.48 -7.64 -7.30
CA ARG A 199 -17.33 -9.03 -7.75
C ARG A 199 -16.22 -9.72 -6.95
N VAL A 200 -15.07 -9.07 -6.82
CA VAL A 200 -13.92 -9.60 -6.08
C VAL A 200 -14.22 -9.72 -4.59
N LEU A 201 -14.84 -8.68 -4.02
CA LEU A 201 -15.25 -8.65 -2.62
C LEU A 201 -16.17 -9.81 -2.25
N ARG A 202 -17.16 -10.10 -3.11
CA ARG A 202 -18.12 -11.20 -2.90
C ARG A 202 -17.49 -12.57 -3.15
N LYS A 203 -16.82 -12.74 -4.29
CA LYS A 203 -16.42 -14.06 -4.80
C LYS A 203 -15.10 -14.58 -4.24
N PHE A 204 -14.13 -13.69 -4.00
CA PHE A 204 -12.76 -14.09 -3.65
C PHE A 204 -12.38 -13.63 -2.25
N TYR A 205 -12.66 -12.38 -1.88
CA TYR A 205 -12.25 -11.85 -0.57
C TYR A 205 -13.25 -12.16 0.54
N THR A 206 -14.49 -12.54 0.19
CA THR A 206 -15.61 -12.77 1.13
C THR A 206 -15.72 -11.66 2.17
N ARG A 207 -15.59 -10.41 1.71
CA ARG A 207 -15.57 -9.21 2.54
C ARG A 207 -16.87 -8.43 2.31
N PRO A 208 -17.70 -8.20 3.34
CA PRO A 208 -19.02 -7.56 3.19
C PRO A 208 -18.92 -6.03 3.19
N VAL A 209 -17.94 -5.46 2.49
CA VAL A 209 -17.67 -4.01 2.46
C VAL A 209 -17.62 -3.59 1.00
N PHE A 210 -18.77 -3.13 0.49
CA PHE A 210 -18.95 -2.85 -0.93
C PHE A 210 -18.65 -1.40 -1.29
N SER A 211 -18.48 -1.14 -2.59
CA SER A 211 -18.10 0.17 -3.13
C SER A 211 -19.00 1.31 -2.65
N ASP A 212 -20.32 1.14 -2.61
CA ASP A 212 -21.26 2.15 -2.11
C ASP A 212 -21.03 2.48 -0.64
N THR A 213 -20.86 1.46 0.21
CA THR A 213 -20.57 1.67 1.64
C THR A 213 -19.25 2.41 1.84
N VAL A 214 -18.24 2.12 1.01
CA VAL A 214 -16.97 2.85 1.03
C VAL A 214 -17.19 4.31 0.69
N ARG A 215 -17.96 4.62 -0.36
CA ARG A 215 -18.28 6.00 -0.78
C ARG A 215 -18.99 6.78 0.30
N GLU A 216 -20.04 6.18 0.87
CA GLU A 216 -20.85 6.80 1.93
C GLU A 216 -20.01 7.08 3.17
N SER A 217 -19.23 6.09 3.62
CA SER A 217 -18.38 6.21 4.80
C SER A 217 -17.25 7.20 4.60
N ALA A 218 -16.58 7.18 3.44
CA ALA A 218 -15.53 8.15 3.12
C ALA A 218 -16.10 9.58 3.04
N LYS A 219 -17.28 9.75 2.42
CA LYS A 219 -17.98 11.04 2.39
C LYS A 219 -18.35 11.52 3.79
N LEU A 220 -18.84 10.63 4.65
CA LEU A 220 -19.13 10.96 6.04
C LEU A 220 -17.88 11.45 6.77
N ILE A 221 -16.75 10.75 6.66
CA ILE A 221 -15.49 11.17 7.30
C ILE A 221 -15.03 12.53 6.77
N SER A 222 -15.22 12.80 5.47
CA SER A 222 -14.80 14.07 4.86
C SER A 222 -15.45 15.30 5.46
N ASN A 223 -16.62 15.17 6.10
CA ASN A 223 -17.27 16.26 6.82
C ASN A 223 -16.47 16.74 8.05
N TYR A 224 -15.51 15.94 8.51
CA TYR A 224 -14.67 16.19 9.69
C TYR A 224 -13.21 16.56 9.35
N TYR A 225 -12.88 16.74 8.06
CA TYR A 225 -11.53 17.16 7.65
C TYR A 225 -11.14 18.54 8.22
N LYS A 226 -12.12 19.42 8.43
CA LYS A 226 -11.95 20.72 9.10
C LYS A 226 -11.48 20.58 10.57
N ASP A 227 -11.68 19.43 11.19
CA ASP A 227 -11.28 19.13 12.57
C ASP A 227 -9.86 18.52 12.64
N GLY A 228 -9.18 18.45 11.48
CA GLY A 228 -7.82 17.92 11.34
C GLY A 228 -7.74 16.41 11.22
N ILE A 229 -8.88 15.72 10.98
CA ILE A 229 -8.89 14.29 10.66
C ILE A 229 -8.45 14.10 9.20
N VAL A 230 -7.49 13.22 9.00
CA VAL A 230 -7.01 12.77 7.67
C VAL A 230 -7.32 11.29 7.51
N VAL A 231 -7.65 10.89 6.28
CA VAL A 231 -7.90 9.49 5.93
C VAL A 231 -6.83 8.98 5.00
N ASP A 232 -6.29 7.82 5.32
CA ASP A 232 -5.43 7.01 4.45
C ASP A 232 -6.23 5.87 3.85
N TYR A 233 -6.36 5.86 2.53
CA TYR A 233 -7.13 4.87 1.81
C TYR A 233 -6.24 3.68 1.43
N GLY A 234 -6.54 2.51 1.99
CA GLY A 234 -5.80 1.28 1.75
C GLY A 234 -6.38 0.44 0.60
N PHE A 235 -5.58 0.14 -0.41
CA PHE A 235 -5.93 -0.75 -1.53
C PHE A 235 -4.97 -1.93 -1.65
N ILE A 236 -5.50 -3.10 -2.03
CA ILE A 236 -4.74 -4.30 -2.36
C ILE A 236 -4.74 -4.45 -3.89
N LEU A 237 -3.55 -4.54 -4.45
CA LEU A 237 -3.27 -4.73 -5.86
C LEU A 237 -2.65 -6.12 -6.08
N GLU A 238 -2.27 -6.42 -7.33
CA GLU A 238 -1.66 -7.71 -7.71
C GLU A 238 -2.56 -8.92 -7.40
N ASN A 239 -3.88 -8.73 -7.47
CA ASN A 239 -4.82 -9.81 -7.30
C ASN A 239 -4.97 -10.61 -8.62
N PRO A 240 -4.52 -11.88 -8.70
CA PRO A 240 -4.60 -12.65 -9.94
C PRO A 240 -6.04 -13.03 -10.33
N TYR A 241 -7.01 -12.77 -9.44
CA TYR A 241 -8.43 -12.95 -9.72
C TYR A 241 -9.11 -11.73 -10.33
N GLU A 242 -8.44 -10.57 -10.38
CA GLU A 242 -8.95 -9.36 -11.01
C GLU A 242 -8.78 -9.41 -12.53
N ASP A 243 -9.84 -9.06 -13.23
CA ASP A 243 -9.79 -8.72 -14.65
C ASP A 243 -9.78 -7.19 -14.83
N ASN A 244 -9.73 -6.76 -16.09
CA ASN A 244 -9.67 -5.34 -16.43
C ASN A 244 -10.90 -4.54 -15.99
N TYR A 245 -12.08 -5.18 -15.88
CA TYR A 245 -13.27 -4.52 -15.39
C TYR A 245 -13.15 -4.29 -13.88
N ASP A 246 -12.66 -5.27 -13.13
CA ASP A 246 -12.45 -5.11 -11.69
C ASP A 246 -11.43 -4.01 -11.39
N LEU A 247 -10.33 -4.02 -12.13
CA LEU A 247 -9.27 -3.00 -12.05
C LEU A 247 -9.83 -1.60 -12.34
N ARG A 248 -10.75 -1.49 -13.30
CA ARG A 248 -11.45 -0.23 -13.60
C ARG A 248 -12.34 0.20 -12.46
N GLU A 249 -13.14 -0.70 -11.88
CA GLU A 249 -14.02 -0.36 -10.74
C GLU A 249 -13.21 0.08 -9.52
N THR A 250 -12.07 -0.59 -9.26
CA THR A 250 -11.12 -0.19 -8.21
C THR A 250 -10.58 1.22 -8.44
N PHE A 251 -10.16 1.52 -9.66
CA PHE A 251 -9.66 2.86 -9.98
C PHE A 251 -10.78 3.92 -9.96
N ASN A 252 -11.97 3.58 -10.47
CA ASN A 252 -13.15 4.44 -10.43
C ASN A 252 -13.53 4.81 -8.98
N LEU A 253 -13.55 3.82 -8.09
CA LEU A 253 -13.79 4.07 -6.66
C LEU A 253 -12.75 5.04 -6.09
N PHE A 254 -11.46 4.81 -6.34
CA PHE A 254 -10.39 5.70 -5.90
C PHE A 254 -10.59 7.16 -6.36
N LEU A 255 -10.96 7.36 -7.63
CA LEU A 255 -11.15 8.70 -8.20
C LEU A 255 -12.29 9.51 -7.53
N ASP A 256 -13.28 8.81 -7.02
CA ASP A 256 -14.44 9.42 -6.37
C ASP A 256 -14.26 9.68 -4.87
N LEU A 257 -13.18 9.16 -4.26
CA LEU A 257 -12.93 9.36 -2.84
C LEU A 257 -12.70 10.87 -2.53
N PRO A 258 -13.19 11.37 -1.39
CA PRO A 258 -12.98 12.76 -0.99
C PRO A 258 -11.50 13.11 -0.81
N LYS A 259 -11.13 14.33 -1.21
CA LYS A 259 -9.79 14.91 -0.98
C LYS A 259 -9.74 15.69 0.35
N PRO A 260 -8.57 15.81 1.00
CA PRO A 260 -7.27 15.26 0.62
C PRO A 260 -7.25 13.73 0.71
N VAL A 261 -6.49 13.12 -0.20
CA VAL A 261 -6.28 11.68 -0.24
C VAL A 261 -4.88 11.41 0.31
N THR A 262 -4.77 10.56 1.32
CA THR A 262 -3.56 9.79 1.62
C THR A 262 -3.79 8.37 1.10
N LEU A 263 -2.77 7.73 0.56
CA LEU A 263 -2.90 6.47 -0.15
C LEU A 263 -1.88 5.45 0.33
N SER A 264 -2.37 4.28 0.73
CA SER A 264 -1.59 3.09 1.00
C SER A 264 -1.92 2.00 -0.01
N LEU A 265 -0.92 1.59 -0.78
CA LEU A 265 -1.03 0.47 -1.71
C LEU A 265 -0.34 -0.76 -1.12
N TYR A 266 -0.94 -1.92 -1.32
CA TYR A 266 -0.46 -3.20 -0.83
C TYR A 266 -0.48 -4.23 -1.95
N SER A 267 0.48 -5.15 -1.98
CA SER A 267 0.35 -6.38 -2.77
C SER A 267 -0.58 -7.35 -2.05
N LEU A 268 -1.41 -8.08 -2.80
CA LEU A 268 -2.08 -9.25 -2.27
C LEU A 268 -1.03 -10.28 -1.83
N LEU A 269 -1.19 -10.80 -0.61
CA LEU A 269 -0.42 -11.93 -0.10
C LEU A 269 -1.33 -13.14 0.07
N PHE A 270 -0.78 -14.31 -0.26
CA PHE A 270 -1.41 -15.60 -0.02
C PHE A 270 -0.90 -16.19 1.28
N PHE A 271 -1.45 -15.74 2.41
CA PHE A 271 -1.07 -16.26 3.72
C PHE A 271 -1.40 -17.77 3.83
N PRO A 272 -0.48 -18.59 4.37
CA PRO A 272 -0.71 -20.02 4.56
C PRO A 272 -2.05 -20.31 5.22
N SER A 273 -2.71 -21.38 4.76
CA SER A 273 -3.97 -21.90 5.32
C SER A 273 -5.19 -20.98 5.25
N THR A 274 -5.09 -19.77 4.69
CA THR A 274 -6.27 -18.93 4.45
C THR A 274 -7.13 -19.50 3.32
N LYS A 275 -8.42 -19.17 3.33
CA LYS A 275 -9.38 -19.67 2.33
C LYS A 275 -8.97 -19.30 0.90
N LEU A 276 -8.46 -18.08 0.71
CA LEU A 276 -8.02 -17.62 -0.60
C LEU A 276 -6.78 -18.39 -1.08
N THR A 277 -5.80 -18.64 -0.20
CA THR A 277 -4.60 -19.42 -0.54
C THR A 277 -4.94 -20.85 -0.92
N ILE A 278 -5.77 -21.53 -0.13
CA ILE A 278 -6.22 -22.90 -0.44
C ILE A 278 -6.91 -22.94 -1.81
N ARG A 279 -7.79 -21.97 -2.07
CA ARG A 279 -8.46 -21.84 -3.36
C ARG A 279 -7.46 -21.64 -4.50
N ALA A 280 -6.52 -20.71 -4.35
CA ALA A 280 -5.57 -20.35 -5.39
C ALA A 280 -4.61 -21.50 -5.75
N LEU A 281 -4.18 -22.28 -4.76
CA LEU A 281 -3.40 -23.51 -4.98
C LEU A 281 -4.23 -24.56 -5.74
N ASN A 282 -5.47 -24.81 -5.30
CA ASN A 282 -6.36 -25.79 -5.94
C ASN A 282 -6.69 -25.42 -7.39
N GLU A 283 -6.90 -24.13 -7.65
CA GLU A 283 -7.16 -23.59 -8.99
C GLU A 283 -5.88 -23.39 -9.81
N LYS A 284 -4.69 -23.68 -9.25
CA LYS A 284 -3.37 -23.49 -9.87
C LYS A 284 -3.12 -22.06 -10.37
N VAL A 285 -3.72 -21.09 -9.70
CA VAL A 285 -3.49 -19.65 -9.92
C VAL A 285 -2.15 -19.23 -9.32
N ILE A 286 -1.73 -19.92 -8.26
CA ILE A 286 -0.42 -19.79 -7.63
C ILE A 286 0.19 -21.18 -7.42
N MET A 287 1.50 -21.21 -7.21
CA MET A 287 2.27 -22.39 -6.81
C MET A 287 2.58 -22.35 -5.30
N GLU A 288 3.00 -23.48 -4.73
CA GLU A 288 3.39 -23.56 -3.30
C GLU A 288 4.47 -22.54 -2.91
N ASN A 289 5.39 -22.24 -3.81
CA ASN A 289 6.46 -21.26 -3.58
C ASN A 289 5.96 -19.80 -3.55
N ASP A 290 4.74 -19.54 -4.03
CA ASP A 290 4.12 -18.21 -4.00
C ASP A 290 3.37 -17.94 -2.69
N VAL A 291 3.17 -18.97 -1.85
CA VAL A 291 2.56 -18.82 -0.54
C VAL A 291 3.44 -17.92 0.31
N ALA A 292 2.81 -16.90 0.92
CA ALA A 292 3.50 -15.78 1.51
C ALA A 292 4.37 -16.20 2.70
N ILE A 293 5.68 -16.32 2.44
CA ILE A 293 6.71 -16.50 3.47
C ILE A 293 7.78 -15.39 3.36
N ASN A 294 8.00 -14.81 2.17
CA ASN A 294 9.15 -13.91 1.92
C ASN A 294 8.84 -12.60 1.16
N LYS A 295 7.57 -12.28 0.85
CA LYS A 295 7.23 -11.06 0.09
C LYS A 295 6.88 -9.90 1.04
N ASP A 296 7.56 -8.76 0.92
CA ASP A 296 7.14 -7.53 1.58
C ASP A 296 6.02 -6.88 0.78
N TYR A 297 4.79 -6.98 1.29
CA TYR A 297 3.60 -6.49 0.61
C TYR A 297 3.49 -4.96 0.50
N ARG A 298 4.34 -4.19 1.17
CA ARG A 298 4.39 -2.72 1.06
C ARG A 298 5.47 -2.26 0.10
N SER A 299 6.64 -2.89 0.12
CA SER A 299 7.79 -2.44 -0.68
C SER A 299 7.96 -3.19 -2.00
N GLU A 300 7.47 -4.43 -2.10
CA GLU A 300 7.65 -5.30 -3.26
C GLU A 300 6.37 -5.39 -4.11
N ILE A 301 5.75 -4.24 -4.36
CA ILE A 301 4.59 -4.15 -5.25
C ILE A 301 5.08 -4.10 -6.68
N SER A 302 4.67 -5.06 -7.51
CA SER A 302 5.04 -5.03 -8.92
C SER A 302 4.39 -3.80 -9.58
N PRO A 303 5.15 -3.01 -10.35
CA PRO A 303 4.60 -1.87 -11.06
C PRO A 303 3.65 -2.36 -12.16
N CYS A 304 2.36 -2.40 -11.84
CA CYS A 304 1.30 -2.75 -12.78
C CYS A 304 0.59 -1.50 -13.31
N PHE A 305 -0.23 -1.67 -14.33
CA PHE A 305 -0.98 -0.59 -14.95
C PHE A 305 -1.78 0.24 -13.94
N VAL A 306 -2.54 -0.43 -13.06
CA VAL A 306 -3.37 0.24 -12.05
C VAL A 306 -2.52 0.92 -10.98
N HIS A 307 -1.47 0.26 -10.49
CA HIS A 307 -0.52 0.88 -9.56
C HIS A 307 0.01 2.21 -10.10
N THR A 308 0.38 2.21 -11.39
CA THR A 308 0.90 3.41 -12.06
C THR A 308 -0.16 4.51 -12.18
N LEU A 309 -1.42 4.15 -12.46
CA LEU A 309 -2.53 5.11 -12.46
C LEU A 309 -2.79 5.72 -11.08
N PHE A 310 -2.82 4.90 -10.03
CA PHE A 310 -2.98 5.36 -8.65
C PHE A 310 -1.89 6.37 -8.28
N GLN A 311 -0.62 6.03 -8.51
CA GLN A 311 0.51 6.93 -8.24
C GLN A 311 0.42 8.22 -9.06
N ALA A 312 0.13 8.12 -10.36
CA ALA A 312 0.02 9.29 -11.23
C ALA A 312 -1.08 10.24 -10.76
N PHE A 313 -2.27 9.74 -10.43
CA PHE A 313 -3.38 10.58 -9.99
C PHE A 313 -3.19 11.15 -8.59
N TYR A 314 -2.55 10.38 -7.71
CA TYR A 314 -2.16 10.82 -6.38
C TYR A 314 -1.15 11.98 -6.46
N GLU A 315 -0.10 11.85 -7.27
CA GLU A 315 0.96 12.87 -7.37
C GLU A 315 0.58 14.08 -8.23
N LEU A 316 -0.15 13.87 -9.32
CA LEU A 316 -0.39 14.90 -10.35
C LEU A 316 -1.68 15.69 -10.15
N ASN A 317 -2.55 15.28 -9.21
CA ASN A 317 -3.83 15.95 -8.95
C ASN A 317 -4.66 16.23 -10.22
N ILE A 318 -4.77 15.22 -11.10
CA ILE A 318 -5.49 15.33 -12.38
C ILE A 318 -6.95 15.80 -12.14
N PRO A 319 -7.49 16.76 -12.93
CA PRO A 319 -8.85 17.24 -12.76
C PRO A 319 -9.90 16.19 -13.11
N LYS A 320 -11.05 16.26 -12.41
CA LYS A 320 -12.18 15.33 -12.58
C LYS A 320 -12.71 15.25 -14.02
N SER A 321 -12.61 16.33 -14.80
CA SER A 321 -13.04 16.35 -16.21
C SER A 321 -12.30 15.33 -17.09
N TYR A 322 -11.08 14.93 -16.70
CA TYR A 322 -10.27 13.98 -17.46
C TYR A 322 -10.49 12.52 -17.04
N TYR A 323 -11.19 12.26 -15.94
CA TYR A 323 -11.34 10.92 -15.36
C TYR A 323 -11.96 9.92 -16.36
N LYS A 324 -12.96 10.38 -17.14
CA LYS A 324 -13.65 9.57 -18.15
C LYS A 324 -12.71 8.99 -19.20
N ILE A 325 -11.64 9.71 -19.55
CA ILE A 325 -10.63 9.21 -20.50
C ILE A 325 -9.94 8.00 -19.88
N PHE A 326 -9.49 8.13 -18.64
CA PHE A 326 -8.75 7.08 -17.93
C PHE A 326 -9.61 5.87 -17.58
N LEU A 327 -10.94 6.02 -17.52
CA LEU A 327 -11.90 4.93 -17.31
C LEU A 327 -12.43 4.30 -18.60
N SER A 328 -11.98 4.75 -19.77
CA SER A 328 -12.54 4.27 -21.04
C SER A 328 -12.16 2.82 -21.33
N ASP A 329 -13.00 2.14 -22.12
CA ASP A 329 -12.77 0.75 -22.55
C ASP A 329 -11.44 0.63 -23.31
N GLU A 330 -11.02 1.66 -24.03
CA GLU A 330 -9.75 1.69 -24.74
C GLU A 330 -8.54 1.60 -23.80
N ILE A 331 -8.67 2.16 -22.59
CA ILE A 331 -7.59 2.18 -21.60
C ILE A 331 -7.59 0.91 -20.75
N PHE A 332 -8.75 0.45 -20.29
CA PHE A 332 -8.84 -0.73 -19.42
C PHE A 332 -9.03 -2.05 -20.18
N ILE A 333 -9.84 -2.08 -21.23
CA ILE A 333 -10.31 -3.34 -21.86
C ILE A 333 -9.52 -3.70 -23.12
N SER A 334 -8.76 -2.78 -23.72
CA SER A 334 -8.02 -3.07 -24.97
C SER A 334 -7.12 -4.31 -24.88
N GLU A 335 -7.29 -5.24 -25.81
CA GLU A 335 -6.56 -6.53 -25.87
C GLU A 335 -5.05 -6.39 -26.17
N GLU A 336 -4.57 -5.17 -26.38
CA GLU A 336 -3.14 -4.91 -26.62
C GLU A 336 -2.36 -4.96 -25.28
N ASN A 337 -1.15 -5.51 -25.31
CA ASN A 337 -0.26 -5.72 -24.15
C ASN A 337 -0.20 -4.50 -23.18
N CYS A 338 0.22 -4.72 -21.92
CA CYS A 338 0.32 -3.67 -20.89
C CYS A 338 1.10 -2.40 -21.35
N TYR A 339 2.03 -2.57 -22.29
CA TYR A 339 2.90 -1.53 -22.83
C TYR A 339 2.15 -0.46 -23.65
N PRO A 340 1.30 -0.82 -24.65
CA PRO A 340 0.32 0.09 -25.26
C PRO A 340 -0.54 0.89 -24.28
N ARG A 341 -1.07 0.25 -23.23
CA ARG A 341 -1.91 0.92 -22.22
C ARG A 341 -1.12 1.93 -21.40
N LEU A 342 0.11 1.59 -21.01
CA LEU A 342 1.02 2.51 -20.32
C LEU A 342 1.45 3.67 -21.22
N LEU A 343 1.74 3.43 -22.50
CA LEU A 343 2.06 4.48 -23.47
C LEU A 343 0.85 5.39 -23.75
N LEU A 344 -0.36 4.84 -23.84
CA LEU A 344 -1.60 5.60 -23.99
C LEU A 344 -1.90 6.42 -22.73
N ALA A 345 -1.81 5.80 -21.55
CA ALA A 345 -1.95 6.51 -20.28
C ALA A 345 -0.91 7.63 -20.16
N ASN A 346 0.35 7.39 -20.52
CA ASN A 346 1.40 8.40 -20.52
C ASN A 346 1.13 9.53 -21.53
N TYR A 347 0.66 9.19 -22.73
CA TYR A 347 0.26 10.17 -23.74
C TYR A 347 -0.89 11.05 -23.23
N PHE A 348 -1.92 10.45 -22.63
CA PHE A 348 -3.04 11.17 -22.04
C PHE A 348 -2.64 11.95 -20.80
N ILE A 349 -1.77 11.44 -19.93
CA ILE A 349 -1.23 12.16 -18.78
C ILE A 349 -0.45 13.38 -19.26
N ASN A 350 0.51 13.21 -20.19
CA ASN A 350 1.28 14.34 -20.73
C ASN A 350 0.38 15.36 -21.44
N LYS A 351 -0.60 14.90 -22.21
CA LYS A 351 -1.56 15.79 -22.88
C LYS A 351 -2.46 16.51 -21.88
N THR A 352 -2.91 15.82 -20.84
CA THR A 352 -3.73 16.37 -19.76
C THR A 352 -2.93 17.40 -18.97
N ILE A 353 -1.67 17.11 -18.61
CA ILE A 353 -0.78 18.08 -17.97
C ILE A 353 -0.57 19.31 -18.85
N ARG A 354 -0.30 19.13 -20.15
CA ARG A 354 -0.17 20.24 -21.10
C ARG A 354 -1.46 21.04 -21.22
N GLN A 355 -2.61 20.37 -21.28
CA GLN A 355 -3.91 21.02 -21.37
C GLN A 355 -4.25 21.76 -20.06
N ILE A 356 -3.96 21.19 -18.89
CA ILE A 356 -4.05 21.87 -17.59
C ILE A 356 -3.15 23.11 -17.60
N ALA A 357 -1.91 23.00 -18.09
CA ALA A 357 -0.98 24.12 -18.17
C ALA A 357 -1.46 25.23 -19.12
N ILE A 358 -2.17 24.88 -20.21
CA ILE A 358 -2.79 25.80 -21.18
C ILE A 358 -4.07 26.42 -20.60
N ASP A 359 -4.96 25.63 -20.02
CA ASP A 359 -6.24 26.07 -19.43
C ASP A 359 -5.99 27.03 -18.25
N ASN A 360 -4.91 26.82 -17.50
CA ASN A 360 -4.48 27.66 -16.39
C ASN A 360 -3.48 28.76 -16.79
N GLU A 361 -3.11 28.87 -18.08
CA GLU A 361 -2.12 29.81 -18.59
C GLU A 361 -2.52 31.28 -18.39
N LYS A 362 -3.82 31.56 -18.35
CA LYS A 362 -4.35 32.91 -18.04
C LYS A 362 -4.31 33.25 -16.54
N GLN A 363 -4.33 32.26 -15.66
CA GLN A 363 -4.46 32.46 -14.20
C GLN A 363 -3.10 32.41 -13.46
N TYR A 364 -2.09 31.70 -14.00
CA TYR A 364 -0.85 31.38 -13.27
C TYR A 364 0.44 31.94 -13.88
N LYS A 365 0.35 32.90 -14.83
CA LYS A 365 1.49 33.40 -15.63
C LYS A 365 2.66 34.02 -14.83
N LYS A 366 2.63 34.08 -13.49
CA LYS A 366 3.69 34.66 -12.66
C LYS A 366 4.06 33.89 -11.38
N THR A 367 3.50 32.71 -11.08
CA THR A 367 3.78 32.04 -9.80
C THR A 367 4.85 30.95 -9.89
N ARG A 368 5.65 30.83 -8.83
CA ARG A 368 6.69 29.78 -8.64
C ARG A 368 6.11 28.36 -8.76
N GLU A 369 4.87 28.17 -8.33
CA GLU A 369 4.09 26.94 -8.48
C GLU A 369 3.97 26.46 -9.93
N TYR A 370 3.77 27.35 -10.91
CA TYR A 370 3.64 26.97 -12.32
C TYR A 370 4.93 26.32 -12.86
N LYS A 371 6.10 26.87 -12.48
CA LYS A 371 7.40 26.29 -12.83
C LYS A 371 7.64 24.95 -12.12
N GLU A 372 7.23 24.83 -10.87
CA GLU A 372 7.33 23.56 -10.12
C GLU A 372 6.42 22.46 -10.69
N ILE A 373 5.20 22.79 -11.15
CA ILE A 373 4.29 21.85 -11.83
C ILE A 373 4.89 21.34 -13.14
N LEU A 374 5.43 22.23 -13.99
CA LEU A 374 6.09 21.83 -15.24
C LEU A 374 7.36 21.01 -15.00
N GLN A 375 8.12 21.32 -13.95
CA GLN A 375 9.34 20.59 -13.58
C GLN A 375 9.02 19.21 -12.99
N LYS A 376 7.95 19.09 -12.18
CA LYS A 376 7.40 17.82 -11.71
C LYS A 376 6.87 16.98 -12.87
N ALA A 377 6.14 17.58 -13.80
CA ALA A 377 5.65 16.92 -15.00
C ALA A 377 6.78 16.35 -15.87
N GLY A 378 7.86 17.13 -16.08
CA GLY A 378 9.04 16.67 -16.82
C GLY A 378 9.79 15.53 -16.12
N LYS A 379 9.96 15.61 -14.79
CA LYS A 379 10.57 14.52 -14.00
C LYS A 379 9.71 13.26 -13.97
N ASN A 380 8.39 13.41 -13.88
CA ASN A 380 7.46 12.29 -13.75
C ASN A 380 7.24 11.60 -15.10
N ALA A 381 7.25 12.34 -16.21
CA ALA A 381 7.28 11.74 -17.55
C ALA A 381 8.55 10.88 -17.75
N ALA A 382 9.69 11.30 -17.20
CA ALA A 382 10.94 10.54 -17.22
C ALA A 382 10.92 9.32 -16.28
N LEU A 383 10.42 9.45 -15.05
CA LEU A 383 10.23 8.33 -14.11
C LEU A 383 9.25 7.28 -14.66
N PHE A 384 8.17 7.72 -15.29
CA PHE A 384 7.22 6.84 -15.97
C PHE A 384 7.86 6.14 -17.16
N TYR A 385 8.68 6.84 -17.96
CA TYR A 385 9.44 6.22 -19.05
C TYR A 385 10.42 5.17 -18.53
N VAL A 386 11.11 5.43 -17.42
CA VAL A 386 12.02 4.48 -16.77
C VAL A 386 11.23 3.28 -16.22
N ALA A 387 10.08 3.51 -15.57
CA ALA A 387 9.22 2.43 -15.09
C ALA A 387 8.70 1.56 -16.25
N VAL A 388 8.29 2.17 -17.36
CA VAL A 388 7.89 1.46 -18.59
C VAL A 388 9.05 0.63 -19.17
N ILE A 389 10.28 1.16 -19.17
CA ILE A 389 11.48 0.45 -19.60
C ILE A 389 11.78 -0.73 -18.66
N GLU A 390 11.68 -0.56 -17.35
CA GLU A 390 11.97 -1.63 -16.37
C GLU A 390 10.89 -2.73 -16.36
N ILE A 391 9.61 -2.36 -16.50
CA ILE A 391 8.49 -3.30 -16.68
C ILE A 391 8.69 -4.13 -17.96
N SER A 392 9.15 -3.50 -19.05
CA SER A 392 9.38 -4.20 -20.33
C SER A 392 10.53 -5.21 -20.28
N LYS A 393 11.50 -5.02 -19.37
CA LYS A 393 12.62 -5.96 -19.17
C LYS A 393 12.23 -7.15 -18.28
N ASN A 394 11.39 -6.93 -17.27
CA ASN A 394 10.96 -7.97 -16.32
C ASN A 394 9.84 -8.88 -16.88
N TYR A 395 9.15 -8.47 -17.93
CA TYR A 395 8.12 -9.27 -18.62
C TYR A 395 8.66 -10.28 -19.65
N LYS A 396 9.83 -10.88 -19.42
CA LYS A 396 10.20 -12.12 -20.11
C LYS A 396 9.44 -13.28 -19.47
N LYS A 397 8.32 -13.70 -20.08
CA LYS A 397 7.60 -14.93 -19.68
C LYS A 397 8.55 -16.13 -19.60
N PRO A 398 8.49 -16.97 -18.55
CA PRO A 398 8.84 -18.37 -18.64
C PRO A 398 7.64 -19.13 -19.20
N THR A 399 7.72 -19.59 -20.45
CA THR A 399 6.81 -20.63 -20.97
C THR A 399 7.60 -21.58 -21.86
N ASN A 400 7.76 -22.80 -21.37
CA ASN A 400 8.12 -23.98 -22.14
C ASN A 400 7.03 -24.30 -23.18
N ILE A 401 7.47 -24.78 -24.37
CA ILE A 401 6.71 -25.48 -25.46
C ILE A 401 5.92 -24.50 -26.37
N LEU A 402 6.17 -24.36 -27.68
CA LEU A 402 6.41 -25.34 -28.75
C LEU A 402 7.58 -24.93 -29.66
N LYS A 403 8.42 -25.91 -30.04
CA LYS A 403 9.28 -25.83 -31.22
C LYS A 403 8.44 -26.22 -32.42
N ASP A 404 8.35 -25.35 -33.42
CA ASP A 404 8.20 -25.79 -34.80
C ASP A 404 8.97 -24.84 -35.72
N ASN A 405 9.46 -25.42 -36.80
CA ASN A 405 10.65 -25.05 -37.54
C ASN A 405 10.50 -23.80 -38.43
N GLU A 406 11.68 -23.24 -38.75
CA GLU A 406 11.97 -22.23 -39.80
C GLU A 406 11.99 -20.74 -39.40
N ASN A 407 13.23 -20.29 -39.13
CA ASN A 407 13.85 -18.96 -39.34
C ASN A 407 13.52 -17.77 -38.42
N GLU A 408 14.54 -17.47 -37.60
CA GLU A 408 14.94 -16.27 -36.84
C GLU A 408 14.89 -14.97 -37.68
N GLU A 409 14.75 -13.72 -37.20
CA GLU A 409 14.84 -13.05 -35.88
C GLU A 409 14.16 -11.65 -36.04
N LEU A 410 13.47 -11.11 -35.03
CA LEU A 410 12.90 -9.74 -35.06
C LEU A 410 13.80 -8.77 -34.28
N THR A 411 14.71 -8.09 -35.00
CA THR A 411 15.59 -7.04 -34.50
C THR A 411 14.81 -5.74 -34.26
N LEU A 412 14.64 -5.33 -32.99
CA LEU A 412 14.13 -4.00 -32.62
C LEU A 412 15.29 -2.99 -32.59
N CYS A 413 15.33 -2.10 -33.57
CA CYS A 413 16.33 -1.04 -33.69
C CYS A 413 15.76 0.29 -33.15
N TYR A 414 16.33 0.85 -32.07
CA TYR A 414 15.92 2.14 -31.50
C TYR A 414 16.94 3.25 -31.80
N GLN A 415 16.48 4.36 -32.37
CA GLN A 415 17.27 5.57 -32.62
C GLN A 415 17.24 6.51 -31.40
N ASN A 416 18.29 6.47 -30.57
CA ASN A 416 19.06 7.58 -29.97
C ASN A 416 19.59 7.21 -28.58
N ASP A 417 20.85 7.56 -28.31
CA ASP A 417 21.50 7.35 -27.01
C ASP A 417 20.87 8.29 -25.97
N LEU A 418 20.48 7.75 -24.81
CA LEU A 418 19.81 8.50 -23.74
C LEU A 418 20.67 8.41 -22.46
N GLU A 419 21.05 9.55 -21.90
CA GLU A 419 21.83 9.64 -20.66
C GLU A 419 20.92 10.20 -19.54
N ILE A 420 20.70 9.42 -18.48
CA ILE A 420 19.76 9.77 -17.39
C ILE A 420 20.53 9.86 -16.07
N GLY A 421 20.59 11.05 -15.48
CA GLY A 421 21.23 11.29 -14.19
C GLY A 421 20.25 11.12 -13.01
N PHE A 422 20.58 10.23 -12.06
CA PHE A 422 19.83 10.05 -10.82
C PHE A 422 20.53 10.71 -9.60
N LYS A 423 19.77 11.01 -8.55
CA LYS A 423 20.28 11.48 -7.25
C LYS A 423 20.95 10.35 -6.42
N SER A 424 20.94 9.10 -6.87
CA SER A 424 21.68 7.98 -6.28
C SER A 424 23.17 8.00 -6.68
N ARG A 425 23.98 7.10 -6.09
CA ARG A 425 25.46 7.07 -6.16
C ARG A 425 26.06 6.79 -7.56
N TYR A 426 25.24 6.57 -8.58
CA TYR A 426 25.66 6.11 -9.91
C TYR A 426 25.05 6.93 -11.06
N ILE A 427 25.76 7.02 -12.18
CA ILE A 427 25.25 7.47 -13.48
C ILE A 427 25.13 6.24 -14.39
N ILE A 428 24.02 6.12 -15.09
CA ILE A 428 23.74 5.01 -16.01
C ILE A 428 23.95 5.51 -17.44
N ARG A 429 24.89 4.89 -18.16
CA ARG A 429 25.13 5.16 -19.58
C ARG A 429 24.68 3.96 -20.40
N ILE A 430 23.89 4.19 -21.42
CA ILE A 430 23.38 3.15 -22.31
C ILE A 430 24.03 3.37 -23.68
N GLN A 431 24.93 2.48 -24.09
CA GLN A 431 25.56 2.53 -25.41
C GLN A 431 24.78 1.71 -26.44
N LYS A 432 24.28 2.40 -27.48
CA LYS A 432 23.50 1.85 -28.61
C LYS A 432 24.02 0.55 -29.24
N SER A 433 25.33 0.41 -29.39
CA SER A 433 25.88 -0.55 -30.34
C SER A 433 26.10 -1.97 -29.79
N LYS A 434 25.90 -2.19 -28.48
CA LYS A 434 26.23 -3.49 -27.85
C LYS A 434 25.21 -3.99 -26.82
N GLY A 435 24.10 -3.28 -26.59
CA GLY A 435 23.11 -3.68 -25.57
C GLY A 435 23.67 -3.73 -24.14
N LYS A 436 24.79 -3.06 -23.88
CA LYS A 436 25.53 -3.10 -22.62
C LYS A 436 25.15 -1.87 -21.77
N ILE A 437 24.72 -2.11 -20.54
CA ILE A 437 24.48 -1.07 -19.53
C ILE A 437 25.74 -0.96 -18.68
N GLU A 438 26.31 0.23 -18.60
CA GLU A 438 27.50 0.50 -17.79
C GLU A 438 27.12 1.43 -16.62
N TYR A 439 27.53 1.02 -15.42
CA TYR A 439 27.29 1.74 -14.17
C TYR A 439 28.56 2.49 -13.77
N TYR A 440 28.48 3.81 -13.64
CA TYR A 440 29.61 4.62 -13.24
C TYR A 440 29.40 5.19 -11.83
N PRO A 441 30.30 4.92 -10.87
CA PRO A 441 30.32 5.63 -9.60
C PRO A 441 30.60 7.12 -9.84
N LYS A 442 29.88 8.01 -9.15
CA LYS A 442 30.09 9.47 -9.30
C LYS A 442 31.52 9.94 -9.01
N SER A 443 32.28 9.15 -8.24
CA SER A 443 33.68 9.43 -7.89
C SER A 443 34.68 9.30 -9.04
N GLU A 444 34.30 8.71 -10.18
CA GLU A 444 35.20 8.44 -11.32
C GLU A 444 35.06 9.44 -12.49
N LEU A 445 34.20 10.46 -12.36
CA LEU A 445 33.99 11.47 -13.40
C LEU A 445 35.08 12.55 -13.35
N LYS A 446 35.90 12.65 -14.40
CA LYS A 446 36.80 13.80 -14.60
C LYS A 446 35.99 15.10 -14.79
N SER A 447 36.52 16.17 -14.21
CA SER A 447 35.84 17.40 -13.77
C SER A 447 35.23 18.34 -14.83
N ASP A 448 35.10 17.96 -16.10
CA ASP A 448 34.86 18.96 -17.16
C ASP A 448 33.42 19.05 -17.70
N PHE A 449 32.44 18.40 -17.07
CA PHE A 449 31.04 18.52 -17.50
C PHE A 449 30.31 19.66 -16.79
N SER A 450 30.38 20.85 -17.37
CA SER A 450 29.59 22.00 -16.93
C SER A 450 28.08 21.74 -17.07
N GLN A 451 27.33 21.96 -16.00
CA GLN A 451 25.89 21.68 -15.84
C GLN A 451 24.95 22.50 -16.76
N ASN A 452 25.47 23.31 -17.68
CA ASN A 452 24.68 24.32 -18.39
C ASN A 452 24.29 23.98 -19.85
N SER A 453 24.77 22.89 -20.45
CA SER A 453 24.40 22.55 -21.85
C SER A 453 23.12 21.71 -21.98
N LEU A 454 22.69 20.99 -20.94
CA LEU A 454 21.55 20.08 -20.97
C LEU A 454 20.17 20.76 -20.96
N TYR A 455 20.10 22.06 -20.69
CA TYR A 455 18.82 22.77 -20.53
C TYR A 455 18.28 23.46 -21.80
N ASN A 456 19.08 23.60 -22.86
CA ASN A 456 18.71 24.46 -24.00
C ASN A 456 18.18 23.72 -25.25
N GLU A 457 18.36 22.40 -25.38
CA GLU A 457 17.93 21.68 -26.60
C GLU A 457 16.54 21.02 -26.52
N VAL A 458 15.95 20.88 -25.32
CA VAL A 458 14.60 20.28 -25.18
C VAL A 458 13.48 21.28 -25.54
N GLY A 459 13.83 22.55 -25.81
CA GLY A 459 12.88 23.65 -25.95
C GLY A 459 12.44 24.02 -27.37
N LYS A 460 13.03 23.49 -28.45
CA LYS A 460 12.68 23.90 -29.82
C LYS A 460 12.66 22.71 -30.78
N ASN A 461 11.49 22.43 -31.34
CA ASN A 461 11.26 21.61 -32.54
C ASN A 461 11.38 20.08 -32.44
N SER A 462 10.70 19.46 -31.49
CA SER A 462 10.28 18.06 -31.67
C SER A 462 8.85 17.84 -31.18
N GLU A 463 7.88 18.28 -31.97
CA GLU A 463 6.60 17.58 -31.98
C GLU A 463 6.89 16.12 -32.38
N PRO A 464 6.57 15.11 -31.55
CA PRO A 464 6.47 13.76 -32.03
C PRO A 464 5.23 13.74 -32.92
N THR A 465 5.43 13.97 -34.22
CA THR A 465 4.35 13.79 -35.19
C THR A 465 3.91 12.33 -35.13
N LEU A 466 2.59 12.12 -35.12
CA LEU A 466 1.91 10.81 -35.05
C LEU A 466 2.42 9.76 -36.05
N LYS A 467 3.23 10.17 -37.03
CA LYS A 467 3.86 9.33 -38.05
C LYS A 467 5.00 8.45 -37.51
N ASN A 468 5.66 8.85 -36.43
CA ASN A 468 6.84 8.13 -35.92
C ASN A 468 6.51 7.10 -34.82
N LEU A 469 5.26 7.03 -34.37
CA LEU A 469 4.74 5.89 -33.63
C LEU A 469 4.43 4.80 -34.66
N ILE A 470 5.36 3.84 -34.75
CA ILE A 470 5.38 2.59 -35.52
C ILE A 470 3.98 2.04 -35.84
N LYS A 471 3.83 1.45 -37.04
CA LYS A 471 2.60 0.81 -37.59
C LYS A 471 1.78 -0.01 -36.56
N TYR A 472 0.97 0.66 -35.75
CA TYR A 472 -0.10 0.05 -34.94
C TYR A 472 -1.44 0.19 -35.68
N PRO A 473 -2.47 -0.62 -35.35
CA PRO A 473 -3.71 -0.62 -36.12
C PRO A 473 -4.33 0.78 -36.05
N LYS A 474 -4.25 1.53 -37.15
CA LYS A 474 -4.77 2.91 -37.27
C LYS A 474 -6.23 3.05 -36.80
N ARG A 475 -6.97 1.93 -36.74
CA ARG A 475 -8.35 1.85 -36.21
C ARG A 475 -8.43 2.09 -34.69
N THR A 476 -7.55 1.51 -33.87
CA THR A 476 -7.60 1.63 -32.39
C THR A 476 -7.37 3.08 -31.97
N ILE A 477 -6.27 3.68 -32.42
CA ILE A 477 -5.92 5.08 -32.13
C ILE A 477 -6.98 6.06 -32.67
N ARG A 478 -7.49 5.85 -33.89
CA ARG A 478 -8.55 6.70 -34.44
C ARG A 478 -9.87 6.59 -33.67
N ARG A 479 -10.19 5.42 -33.12
CA ARG A 479 -11.41 5.18 -32.34
C ARG A 479 -11.33 5.86 -30.98
N VAL A 480 -10.21 5.68 -30.26
CA VAL A 480 -9.94 6.40 -28.99
C VAL A 480 -10.00 7.92 -29.20
N ILE A 481 -9.40 8.44 -30.29
CA ILE A 481 -9.46 9.86 -30.62
C ILE A 481 -10.90 10.29 -30.96
N LYS A 482 -11.68 9.46 -31.67
CA LYS A 482 -13.09 9.75 -31.98
C LYS A 482 -13.95 9.82 -30.71
N ASP A 483 -13.72 8.92 -29.77
CA ASP A 483 -14.49 8.85 -28.52
C ASP A 483 -14.06 9.95 -27.53
N ALA A 484 -12.77 10.32 -27.51
CA ALA A 484 -12.28 11.50 -26.80
C ALA A 484 -12.78 12.83 -27.41
N VAL A 485 -12.95 12.90 -28.73
CA VAL A 485 -13.50 14.08 -29.42
C VAL A 485 -15.02 14.18 -29.25
N LYS A 486 -15.74 13.06 -29.09
CA LYS A 486 -17.18 13.05 -28.75
C LYS A 486 -17.48 13.44 -27.30
N CYS A 487 -16.48 13.39 -26.41
CA CYS A 487 -16.62 13.80 -25.01
C CYS A 487 -16.37 15.30 -24.77
N LYS A 488 -15.91 16.04 -25.78
CA LYS A 488 -15.90 17.51 -25.82
C LYS A 488 -17.25 18.00 -26.35
#